data_AF-A0A3Q3JRD2-F1
#
_entry.id   AF-A0A3Q3JRD2-F1
#
_cell.length_a   1.000
_cell.length_b   1.000
_cell.length_c   1.000
_cell.angle_alpha   90.00
_cell.angle_beta   90.00
_cell.angle_gamma   90.00
#
_symmetry.space_group_name_H-M   'P 1'
#
loop_
_entity.id
_entity.type
_entity.pdbx_description
1 polymer ?
#
loop_
_entity_poly.entity_id
_entity_poly.type
_entity_poly.pdbx_seq_one_letter_code
_entity_poly.pdbx_strand_id
1 'polypeptide(L)'
;MSWLSPVQWAKWTWSAVTGGAGDDGQPRWEDAFWQYLTHVVAITACSQCGYATDEEKLASSAGQYEDTYKPKNKSEGSGVQKTRSPVLDSISISEAEKQAVLTLIREEIITKEVEVNDWKSKYEDSRQEVNEMRKIVAEYEKTIAQMIEDEQRNKQSSQQALHAVMADKEAAVADLTSVERSLSDMFRRYETMKNTLEGFKRNEEVLKKCAQEYLTRVKQEEQRYQTLKLHAEEKLDKANEEIAQVRAKASSENTALTASLRKEQMRNESLEHALQQKNQEIEELTKICDELIAKMGKID
;
A
#
# COMPACT_ATOMS: atom_id res chain seq x y z
N MET A 1 27.66 31.39 11.53
CA MET A 1 28.59 32.35 10.87
C MET A 1 27.77 33.12 9.85
N SER A 2 27.45 34.38 10.13
CA SER A 2 26.64 35.21 9.24
C SER A 2 27.46 35.59 8.02
N TRP A 3 27.05 35.09 6.85
CA TRP A 3 27.65 35.46 5.57
C TRP A 3 27.29 36.91 5.26
N LEU A 4 28.25 37.70 4.79
CA LEU A 4 28.03 39.08 4.38
C LEU A 4 27.00 39.11 3.24
N SER A 5 26.08 40.09 3.26
CA SER A 5 25.20 40.37 2.11
C SER A 5 26.07 40.65 0.87
N PRO A 6 25.63 40.30 -0.35
CA PRO A 6 26.41 40.53 -1.58
C PRO A 6 26.95 41.97 -1.72
N VAL A 7 26.18 42.98 -1.29
CA VAL A 7 26.62 44.39 -1.28
C VAL A 7 27.71 44.64 -0.23
N GLN A 8 27.60 43.98 0.92
CA GLN A 8 28.62 44.06 1.98
C GLN A 8 29.91 43.35 1.56
N TRP A 9 29.82 42.25 0.81
CA TRP A 9 30.97 41.56 0.24
C TRP A 9 31.66 42.41 -0.85
N ALA A 10 30.87 43.05 -1.72
CA ALA A 10 31.39 43.99 -2.73
C ALA A 10 32.05 45.22 -2.10
N LYS A 11 31.44 45.82 -1.06
CA LYS A 11 32.05 46.93 -0.31
C LYS A 11 33.34 46.52 0.39
N TRP A 12 33.35 45.33 1.00
CA TRP A 12 34.53 44.83 1.70
C TRP A 12 35.67 44.53 0.74
N THR A 13 35.39 43.92 -0.42
CA THR A 13 36.39 43.67 -1.46
C THR A 13 36.93 44.95 -2.09
N TRP A 14 36.08 45.94 -2.38
CA TRP A 14 36.52 47.27 -2.85
C TRP A 14 37.43 47.95 -1.83
N SER A 15 37.02 47.98 -0.56
CA SER A 15 37.82 48.58 0.52
C SER A 15 39.14 47.84 0.78
N ALA A 16 39.18 46.53 0.56
CA ALA A 16 40.40 45.73 0.62
C ALA A 16 41.34 45.97 -0.58
N VAL A 17 40.80 46.27 -1.77
CA VAL A 17 41.56 46.51 -3.00
C VAL A 17 42.10 47.94 -3.10
N THR A 18 41.36 48.94 -2.60
CA THR A 18 41.78 50.35 -2.66
C THR A 18 42.68 50.77 -1.50
N GLY A 19 42.78 49.93 -0.46
CA GLY A 19 43.44 50.27 0.79
C GLY A 19 42.63 51.31 1.57
N GLY A 20 42.33 51.02 2.83
CA GLY A 20 41.66 51.99 3.71
C GLY A 20 42.56 53.20 3.95
N ALA A 21 42.38 54.25 3.16
CA ALA A 21 42.95 55.57 3.41
C ALA A 21 41.84 56.49 3.92
N GLY A 22 42.07 57.04 5.11
CA GLY A 22 41.10 57.83 5.86
C GLY A 22 40.71 59.14 5.18
N ASP A 23 39.48 59.52 5.50
CA ASP A 23 39.02 60.90 5.75
C ASP A 23 39.69 61.98 4.91
N ASP A 24 39.35 62.04 3.62
CA ASP A 24 39.38 63.27 2.83
C ASP A 24 38.48 63.10 1.59
N GLY A 25 37.22 63.55 1.70
CA GLY A 25 36.34 63.84 0.57
C GLY A 25 35.95 62.65 -0.32
N GLN A 26 35.13 61.75 0.20
CA GLN A 26 34.49 60.67 -0.56
C GLN A 26 33.83 61.22 -1.84
N PRO A 27 34.18 60.73 -3.05
CA PRO A 27 33.60 61.25 -4.27
C PRO A 27 32.10 60.95 -4.32
N ARG A 28 31.27 61.96 -4.62
CA ARG A 28 29.80 61.84 -4.73
C ARG A 28 29.34 60.73 -5.69
N TRP A 29 30.21 60.26 -6.58
CA TRP A 29 29.95 59.16 -7.50
C TRP A 29 30.12 57.76 -6.87
N GLU A 30 30.97 57.58 -5.87
CA GLU A 30 31.08 56.30 -5.15
C GLU A 30 29.82 56.02 -4.32
N ASP A 31 29.29 57.05 -3.67
CA ASP A 31 27.99 56.96 -2.98
C ASP A 31 26.86 56.66 -3.97
N ALA A 32 26.84 57.32 -5.12
CA ALA A 32 25.85 57.03 -6.17
C ALA A 32 26.02 55.62 -6.75
N PHE A 33 27.24 55.12 -6.89
CA PHE A 33 27.54 53.77 -7.38
C PHE A 33 27.10 52.70 -6.39
N TRP A 34 27.42 52.86 -5.10
CA TRP A 34 26.95 51.95 -4.05
C TRP A 34 25.44 52.02 -3.86
N GLN A 35 24.85 53.20 -4.00
CA GLN A 35 23.40 53.38 -3.91
C GLN A 35 22.70 52.72 -5.09
N TYR A 36 23.26 52.81 -6.31
CA TYR A 36 22.78 52.09 -7.49
C TYR A 36 22.89 50.57 -7.32
N LEU A 37 24.05 50.06 -6.90
CA LEU A 37 24.24 48.63 -6.62
C LEU A 37 23.30 48.11 -5.53
N THR A 38 23.10 48.89 -4.47
CA THR A 38 22.16 48.52 -3.39
C THR A 38 20.71 48.51 -3.90
N HIS A 39 20.33 49.46 -4.75
CA HIS A 39 19.01 49.52 -5.36
C HIS A 39 18.77 48.34 -6.32
N VAL A 40 19.75 48.02 -7.17
CA VAL A 40 19.67 46.88 -8.09
C VAL A 40 19.54 45.56 -7.31
N VAL A 41 20.37 45.35 -6.28
CA VAL A 41 20.28 44.13 -5.45
C VAL A 41 18.97 44.07 -4.66
N ALA A 42 18.44 45.20 -4.19
CA ALA A 42 17.15 45.26 -3.50
C ALA A 42 15.96 44.95 -4.42
N ILE A 43 15.99 45.43 -5.67
CA ILE A 43 14.98 45.12 -6.70
C ILE A 43 15.00 43.61 -7.00
N THR A 44 16.19 43.02 -7.14
CA THR A 44 16.33 41.58 -7.37
C THR A 44 15.88 40.74 -6.17
N ALA A 45 16.12 41.19 -4.94
CA ALA A 45 15.65 40.50 -3.73
C ALA A 45 14.13 40.64 -3.50
N CYS A 46 13.52 41.75 -3.93
CA CYS A 46 12.07 41.98 -3.81
C CYS A 46 11.25 41.05 -4.74
N SER A 47 11.81 40.68 -5.90
CA SER A 47 11.22 39.70 -6.83
C SER A 47 11.09 38.27 -6.22
N GLN A 48 11.75 37.99 -5.09
CA GLN A 48 11.64 36.73 -4.35
C GLN A 48 10.48 36.67 -3.34
N CYS A 49 9.74 37.76 -3.15
CA CYS A 49 8.52 37.81 -2.37
C CYS A 49 7.31 37.86 -3.33
N GLY A 50 6.71 36.70 -3.61
CA GLY A 50 5.67 36.55 -4.64
C GLY A 50 4.37 37.31 -4.38
N TYR A 51 4.33 38.60 -4.69
CA TYR A 51 3.10 39.37 -4.90
C TYR A 51 3.22 40.09 -6.24
N ALA A 52 2.43 39.64 -7.21
CA ALA A 52 2.31 40.25 -8.52
C ALA A 52 1.61 41.62 -8.43
N THR A 53 2.22 42.66 -9.00
CA THR A 53 1.52 43.80 -9.61
C THR A 53 2.39 44.44 -10.69
N ASP A 54 1.90 44.36 -11.93
CA ASP A 54 2.11 45.22 -13.10
C ASP A 54 3.51 45.85 -13.33
N GLU A 55 4.34 45.12 -14.07
CA GLU A 55 5.52 45.69 -14.76
C GLU A 55 5.13 46.31 -16.10
N GLU A 56 4.68 47.56 -16.08
CA GLU A 56 4.76 48.44 -17.25
C GLU A 56 4.98 49.90 -16.83
N LYS A 57 6.07 50.13 -16.09
CA LYS A 57 6.70 51.45 -15.89
C LYS A 57 7.93 51.21 -15.04
N LEU A 58 9.11 51.19 -15.66
CA LEU A 58 10.42 51.60 -15.11
C LEU A 58 11.58 51.21 -16.05
N ALA A 59 11.33 50.48 -17.14
CA ALA A 59 12.29 50.25 -18.24
C ALA A 59 12.64 51.51 -19.07
N SER A 60 12.34 52.73 -18.59
CA SER A 60 12.54 53.99 -19.32
C SER A 60 13.49 54.96 -18.59
N SER A 61 14.60 54.47 -18.02
CA SER A 61 15.63 55.37 -17.48
C SER A 61 17.07 54.83 -17.57
N ALA A 62 17.35 53.89 -18.47
CA ALA A 62 18.72 53.41 -18.72
C ALA A 62 19.03 53.52 -20.22
N GLY A 63 19.14 54.75 -20.70
CA GLY A 63 19.44 55.03 -22.09
C GLY A 63 19.73 56.51 -22.28
N GLN A 64 20.85 56.98 -21.72
CA GLN A 64 21.49 58.24 -22.11
C GLN A 64 22.85 58.38 -21.42
N TYR A 65 23.88 57.80 -22.03
CA TYR A 65 25.21 58.40 -22.06
C TYR A 65 25.75 58.18 -23.48
N GLU A 66 25.22 58.98 -24.41
CA GLU A 66 25.86 59.18 -25.70
C GLU A 66 27.06 60.13 -25.52
N ASP A 67 28.22 59.60 -25.89
CA ASP A 67 29.49 60.29 -25.98
C ASP A 67 29.41 61.37 -27.08
N THR A 68 29.20 62.63 -26.70
CA THR A 68 29.18 63.76 -27.65
C THR A 68 30.39 64.66 -27.46
N TYR A 69 31.51 64.30 -28.11
CA TYR A 69 32.59 65.25 -28.41
C TYR A 69 32.68 65.46 -29.92
N LYS A 70 32.00 66.52 -30.40
CA LYS A 70 32.20 67.08 -31.75
C LYS A 70 33.46 67.97 -31.74
N PRO A 71 34.43 67.79 -32.65
CA PRO A 71 35.47 68.79 -32.86
C PRO A 71 34.86 69.94 -33.68
N LYS A 72 34.71 71.12 -33.06
CA LYS A 72 34.38 72.36 -33.78
C LYS A 72 35.65 72.96 -34.37
N ASN A 73 35.97 72.56 -35.60
CA ASN A 73 36.77 73.39 -36.49
C ASN A 73 35.89 74.55 -36.96
N LYS A 74 36.21 75.77 -36.54
CA LYS A 74 35.73 77.00 -37.17
C LYS A 74 36.91 77.73 -37.80
N SER A 75 37.05 77.52 -39.11
CA SER A 75 37.67 78.48 -40.02
C SER A 75 36.63 79.53 -40.38
N GLU A 76 36.83 80.78 -39.96
CA GLU A 76 36.12 81.93 -40.50
C GLU A 76 37.16 83.02 -40.77
N GLY A 77 37.45 83.22 -42.06
CA GLY A 77 38.18 84.36 -42.57
C GLY A 77 37.21 85.37 -43.18
N SER A 78 37.39 86.64 -42.83
CA SER A 78 37.10 87.88 -43.60
C SER A 78 37.45 89.04 -42.66
N GLY A 79 38.54 89.80 -42.81
CA GLY A 79 38.71 90.89 -43.80
C GLY A 79 37.86 92.10 -43.37
N VAL A 80 38.31 93.32 -43.11
CA VAL A 80 39.42 94.20 -43.56
C VAL A 80 39.36 95.42 -42.56
N GLN A 81 40.41 96.11 -42.07
CA GLN A 81 41.09 97.24 -42.71
C GLN A 81 42.10 97.92 -41.73
N LYS A 82 43.39 97.87 -42.08
CA LYS A 82 44.42 98.94 -42.03
C LYS A 82 44.21 100.15 -41.09
N THR A 83 44.94 100.18 -39.97
CA THR A 83 45.50 101.43 -39.42
C THR A 83 47.01 101.31 -39.26
N ARG A 84 47.66 102.20 -39.99
CA ARG A 84 49.09 102.46 -40.10
C ARG A 84 49.66 102.85 -38.73
N SER A 85 50.74 102.19 -38.30
CA SER A 85 51.69 102.75 -37.34
C SER A 85 52.16 104.12 -37.84
N PRO A 86 52.31 105.10 -36.96
CA PRO A 86 53.65 105.63 -36.81
C PRO A 86 54.05 105.79 -35.34
N VAL A 87 55.35 105.67 -35.10
CA VAL A 87 56.06 105.86 -33.84
C VAL A 87 56.21 104.58 -33.03
N LEU A 88 57.21 103.77 -33.42
CA LEU A 88 58.30 103.28 -32.57
C LEU A 88 59.43 102.75 -33.49
N ASP A 89 59.90 103.59 -34.41
CA ASP A 89 61.22 103.41 -35.04
C ASP A 89 62.25 104.06 -34.11
N SER A 90 62.86 103.26 -33.24
CA SER A 90 64.24 103.40 -32.75
C SER A 90 64.47 102.60 -31.46
N ILE A 91 64.54 101.28 -31.57
CA ILE A 91 65.46 100.47 -30.75
C ILE A 91 66.20 99.59 -31.75
N SER A 92 67.49 99.87 -31.96
CA SER A 92 68.36 99.13 -32.86
C SER A 92 68.66 97.76 -32.26
N ILE A 93 67.76 96.80 -32.50
CA ILE A 93 68.01 95.38 -32.24
C ILE A 93 68.84 94.85 -33.41
N SER A 94 70.02 94.31 -33.13
CA SER A 94 70.97 93.76 -34.11
C SER A 94 70.37 92.58 -34.89
N GLU A 95 70.75 92.38 -36.16
CA GLU A 95 70.31 91.23 -36.97
C GLU A 95 70.64 89.88 -36.31
N ALA A 96 71.71 89.84 -35.51
CA ALA A 96 72.06 88.69 -34.66
C ALA A 96 71.05 88.45 -33.53
N GLU A 97 70.48 89.51 -32.94
CA GLU A 97 69.48 89.42 -31.86
C GLU A 97 68.12 88.95 -32.40
N LYS A 98 67.75 89.38 -33.61
CA LYS A 98 66.56 88.87 -34.32
C LYS A 98 66.68 87.37 -34.61
N GLN A 99 67.86 86.92 -35.04
CA GLN A 99 68.13 85.51 -35.29
C GLN A 99 68.13 84.69 -33.99
N ALA A 100 68.68 85.23 -32.90
CA ALA A 100 68.65 84.59 -31.58
C ALA A 100 67.22 84.41 -31.06
N VAL A 101 66.36 85.43 -31.20
CA VAL A 101 64.94 85.34 -30.81
C VAL A 101 64.19 84.29 -31.62
N LEU A 102 64.43 84.20 -32.94
CA LEU A 102 63.81 83.15 -33.78
C LEU A 102 64.27 81.73 -33.40
N THR A 103 65.54 81.56 -33.02
CA THR A 103 66.06 80.27 -32.54
C THR A 103 65.41 79.88 -31.21
N LEU A 104 65.31 80.80 -30.25
CA LEU A 104 64.63 80.55 -28.98
C LEU A 104 63.14 80.20 -29.16
N ILE A 105 62.44 80.89 -30.06
CA ILE A 105 61.04 80.56 -30.39
C ILE A 105 60.95 79.16 -31.00
N ARG A 106 61.89 78.77 -31.88
CA ARG A 106 61.92 77.43 -32.47
C ARG A 106 62.21 76.35 -31.44
N GLU A 107 63.15 76.59 -30.53
CA GLU A 107 63.49 75.68 -29.42
C GLU A 107 62.31 75.53 -28.44
N GLU A 108 61.60 76.62 -28.12
CA GLU A 108 60.39 76.59 -27.30
C GLU A 108 59.25 75.82 -28.00
N ILE A 109 59.05 76.01 -29.31
CA ILE A 109 58.08 75.23 -30.10
C ILE A 109 58.42 73.74 -30.05
N ILE A 110 59.68 73.36 -30.28
CA ILE A 110 60.12 71.95 -30.23
C ILE A 110 59.90 71.38 -28.82
N THR A 111 60.22 72.14 -27.77
CA THR A 111 60.03 71.71 -26.38
C THR A 111 58.54 71.50 -26.07
N LYS A 112 57.68 72.45 -26.46
CA LYS A 112 56.22 72.33 -26.33
C LYS A 112 55.65 71.16 -27.14
N GLU A 113 56.21 70.89 -28.32
CA GLU A 113 55.79 69.77 -29.17
C GLU A 113 56.20 68.41 -28.57
N VAL A 114 57.37 68.33 -27.93
CA VAL A 114 57.78 67.15 -27.14
C VAL A 114 56.91 66.97 -25.91
N GLU A 115 56.60 68.02 -25.15
CA GLU A 115 55.70 67.96 -23.99
C GLU A 115 54.28 67.50 -24.39
N VAL A 116 53.73 68.05 -25.48
CA VAL A 116 52.42 67.64 -26.01
C VAL A 116 52.43 66.17 -26.43
N ASN A 117 53.51 65.70 -27.07
CA ASN A 117 53.63 64.29 -27.46
C ASN A 117 53.79 63.36 -26.25
N ASP A 118 54.54 63.76 -25.21
CA ASP A 118 54.67 63.00 -23.95
C ASP A 118 53.32 62.89 -23.22
N TRP A 119 52.58 63.99 -23.09
CA TRP A 119 51.23 63.99 -22.52
C TRP A 119 50.25 63.16 -23.35
N LYS A 120 50.37 63.20 -24.68
CA LYS A 120 49.55 62.37 -25.57
C LYS A 120 49.85 60.88 -25.39
N SER A 121 51.12 60.50 -25.23
CA SER A 121 51.50 59.12 -24.93
C SER A 121 50.93 58.67 -23.59
N LYS A 122 51.14 59.46 -22.52
CA LYS A 122 50.61 59.15 -21.17
C LYS A 122 49.09 59.04 -21.13
N TYR A 123 48.40 59.90 -21.87
CA TYR A 123 46.95 59.82 -22.01
C TYR A 123 46.51 58.52 -22.69
N GLU A 124 47.17 58.12 -23.77
CA GLU A 124 46.84 56.88 -24.48
C GLU A 124 47.15 55.64 -23.63
N ASP A 125 48.25 55.62 -22.88
CA ASP A 125 48.60 54.54 -21.95
C ASP A 125 47.53 54.39 -20.85
N SER A 126 47.16 55.49 -20.19
CA SER A 126 46.09 55.48 -19.16
C SER A 126 44.73 55.06 -19.75
N ARG A 127 44.42 55.51 -20.97
CA ARG A 127 43.21 55.09 -21.69
C ARG A 127 43.22 53.59 -21.98
N GLN A 128 44.36 53.02 -22.32
CA GLN A 128 44.50 51.58 -22.52
C GLN A 128 44.29 50.81 -21.21
N GLU A 129 44.87 51.25 -20.09
CA GLU A 129 44.65 50.64 -18.77
C GLU A 129 43.18 50.63 -18.35
N VAL A 130 42.47 51.75 -18.54
CA VAL A 130 41.02 51.84 -18.28
C VAL A 130 40.24 50.87 -19.18
N ASN A 131 40.64 50.72 -20.45
CA ASN A 131 39.99 49.76 -21.36
C ASN A 131 40.22 48.30 -20.93
N GLU A 132 41.41 47.94 -20.46
CA GLU A 132 41.66 46.59 -19.93
C GLU A 132 40.85 46.34 -18.65
N MET A 133 40.77 47.32 -17.74
CA MET A 133 39.93 47.21 -16.55
C MET A 133 38.45 47.00 -16.90
N ARG A 134 37.93 47.74 -17.91
CA ARG A 134 36.55 47.55 -18.39
C ARG A 134 36.29 46.13 -18.90
N LYS A 135 37.25 45.52 -19.60
CA LYS A 135 37.11 44.12 -20.04
C LYS A 135 37.02 43.16 -18.85
N ILE A 136 37.88 43.35 -17.84
CA ILE A 136 37.86 42.52 -16.62
C ILE A 136 36.53 42.65 -15.90
N VAL A 137 36.02 43.88 -15.71
CA VAL A 137 34.71 44.12 -15.07
C VAL A 137 33.59 43.46 -15.86
N ALA A 138 33.57 43.56 -17.19
CA ALA A 138 32.55 42.92 -18.02
C ALA A 138 32.54 41.38 -17.87
N GLU A 139 33.71 40.75 -17.76
CA GLU A 139 33.80 39.31 -17.52
C GLU A 139 33.32 38.92 -16.09
N TYR A 140 33.57 39.75 -15.08
CA TYR A 140 33.02 39.54 -13.73
C TYR A 140 31.50 39.71 -13.70
N GLU A 141 30.96 40.74 -14.36
CA GLU A 141 29.51 40.96 -14.47
C GLU A 141 28.84 39.75 -15.12
N LYS A 142 29.42 39.22 -16.21
CA LYS A 142 28.95 38.01 -16.86
C LYS A 142 28.99 36.79 -15.94
N THR A 143 30.08 36.63 -15.19
CA THR A 143 30.23 35.51 -14.25
C THR A 143 29.19 35.56 -13.13
N ILE A 144 28.95 36.75 -12.56
CA ILE A 144 27.95 36.96 -11.51
C ILE A 144 26.54 36.71 -12.04
N ALA A 145 26.21 37.22 -13.24
CA ALA A 145 24.93 36.98 -13.88
C ALA A 145 24.69 35.47 -14.10
N GLN A 146 25.69 34.75 -14.61
CA GLN A 146 25.61 33.30 -14.80
C GLN A 146 25.40 32.55 -13.47
N MET A 147 26.11 32.93 -12.41
CA MET A 147 25.94 32.32 -11.08
C MET A 147 24.53 32.49 -10.54
N ILE A 148 23.92 33.68 -10.71
CA ILE A 148 22.54 33.95 -10.26
C ILE A 148 21.54 33.09 -11.06
N GLU A 149 21.71 33.02 -12.38
CA GLU A 149 20.85 32.20 -13.25
C GLU A 149 20.97 30.70 -12.90
N ASP A 150 22.19 30.22 -12.64
CA ASP A 150 22.43 28.84 -12.25
C ASP A 150 21.83 28.51 -10.88
N GLU A 151 21.98 29.40 -9.90
CA GLU A 151 21.36 29.24 -8.59
C GLU A 151 19.83 29.21 -8.67
N GLN A 152 19.23 30.12 -9.46
CA GLN A 152 17.79 30.16 -9.65
C GLN A 152 17.28 28.91 -10.38
N ARG A 153 17.98 28.47 -11.42
CA ARG A 153 17.67 27.24 -12.16
C ARG A 153 17.78 26.01 -11.27
N ASN A 154 18.83 25.92 -10.47
CA ASN A 154 19.04 24.82 -9.52
C ASN A 154 17.96 24.81 -8.42
N LYS A 155 17.57 25.98 -7.91
CA LYS A 155 16.47 26.13 -6.96
C LYS A 155 15.14 25.66 -7.55
N GLN A 156 14.82 26.08 -8.77
CA GLN A 156 13.60 25.65 -9.45
C GLN A 156 13.60 24.14 -9.71
N SER A 157 14.72 23.57 -10.17
CA SER A 157 14.86 22.13 -10.37
C SER A 157 14.71 21.34 -9.06
N SER A 158 15.30 21.83 -7.97
CA SER A 158 15.19 21.22 -6.64
C SER A 158 13.75 21.28 -6.12
N GLN A 159 13.06 22.41 -6.29
CA GLN A 159 11.64 22.55 -5.93
C GLN A 159 10.75 21.59 -6.72
N GLN A 160 10.96 21.48 -8.03
CA GLN A 160 10.23 20.52 -8.88
C GLN A 160 10.48 19.08 -8.44
N ALA A 161 11.73 18.71 -8.16
CA ALA A 161 12.08 17.38 -7.65
C ALA A 161 11.42 17.11 -6.29
N LEU A 162 11.38 18.09 -5.39
CA LEU A 162 10.69 17.97 -4.11
C LEU A 162 9.18 17.75 -4.29
N HIS A 163 8.53 18.50 -5.17
CA HIS A 163 7.11 18.30 -5.48
C HIS A 163 6.82 16.92 -6.05
N ALA A 164 7.68 16.41 -6.95
CA ALA A 164 7.55 15.06 -7.48
C ALA A 164 7.63 13.99 -6.37
N VAL A 165 8.65 14.07 -5.50
CA VAL A 165 8.81 13.14 -4.37
C VAL A 165 7.65 13.23 -3.38
N MET A 166 7.10 14.43 -3.14
CA MET A 166 5.92 14.59 -2.29
C MET A 166 4.68 13.93 -2.89
N ALA A 167 4.44 14.09 -4.19
CA ALA A 167 3.34 13.44 -4.88
C ALA A 167 3.46 11.91 -4.84
N ASP A 168 4.66 11.37 -5.08
CA ASP A 168 4.93 9.93 -4.99
C ASP A 168 4.70 9.40 -3.57
N LYS A 169 5.11 10.16 -2.55
CA LYS A 169 4.83 9.84 -1.14
C LYS A 169 3.33 9.78 -0.87
N GLU A 170 2.56 10.78 -1.33
CA GLU A 170 1.12 10.82 -1.12
C GLU A 170 0.41 9.65 -1.80
N ALA A 171 0.82 9.29 -3.02
CA ALA A 171 0.33 8.11 -3.72
C ALA A 171 0.64 6.81 -2.94
N ALA A 172 1.87 6.64 -2.47
CA ALA A 172 2.26 5.47 -1.68
C ALA A 172 1.49 5.36 -0.35
N VAL A 173 1.22 6.49 0.32
CA VAL A 173 0.40 6.53 1.54
C VAL A 173 -1.05 6.15 1.25
N ALA A 174 -1.61 6.60 0.12
CA ALA A 174 -2.96 6.23 -0.29
C ALA A 174 -3.07 4.71 -0.56
N ASP A 175 -2.08 4.15 -1.26
CA ASP A 175 -1.99 2.71 -1.53
C ASP A 175 -1.84 1.89 -0.24
N LEU A 176 -0.96 2.31 0.67
CA LEU A 176 -0.81 1.66 1.97
C LEU A 176 -2.14 1.65 2.73
N THR A 177 -2.82 2.79 2.81
CA THR A 177 -4.12 2.88 3.48
C THR A 177 -5.17 1.98 2.82
N SER A 178 -5.14 1.83 1.49
CA SER A 178 -6.01 0.90 0.76
C SER A 178 -5.75 -0.55 1.15
N VAL A 179 -4.48 -0.95 1.20
CA VAL A 179 -4.07 -2.30 1.62
C VAL A 179 -4.50 -2.57 3.06
N GLU A 180 -4.27 -1.64 3.99
CA GLU A 180 -4.68 -1.78 5.39
C GLU A 180 -6.20 -1.98 5.54
N ARG A 181 -7.01 -1.24 4.77
CA ARG A 181 -8.48 -1.44 4.75
C ARG A 181 -8.84 -2.83 4.22
N SER A 182 -8.23 -3.27 3.13
CA SER A 182 -8.51 -4.59 2.53
C SER A 182 -8.12 -5.74 3.48
N LEU A 183 -6.99 -5.59 4.20
CA LEU A 183 -6.52 -6.55 5.18
C LEU A 183 -7.47 -6.62 6.39
N SER A 184 -7.96 -5.47 6.85
CA SER A 184 -8.96 -5.40 7.91
C SER A 184 -10.26 -6.11 7.54
N ASP A 185 -10.74 -5.95 6.30
CA ASP A 185 -11.92 -6.70 5.82
C ASP A 185 -11.64 -8.21 5.74
N MET A 186 -10.46 -8.60 5.27
CA MET A 186 -10.06 -10.01 5.26
C MET A 186 -10.10 -10.60 6.67
N PHE A 187 -9.51 -9.94 7.67
CA PHE A 187 -9.54 -10.40 9.06
C PHE A 187 -10.97 -10.55 9.59
N ARG A 188 -11.86 -9.60 9.27
CA ARG A 188 -13.28 -9.68 9.65
C ARG A 188 -13.98 -10.89 9.02
N ARG A 189 -13.74 -11.16 7.74
CA ARG A 189 -14.28 -12.33 7.03
C ARG A 189 -13.73 -13.62 7.60
N TYR A 190 -12.43 -13.67 7.89
CA TYR A 190 -11.78 -14.82 8.51
C TYR A 190 -12.39 -15.13 9.87
N GLU A 191 -12.56 -14.14 10.74
CA GLU A 191 -13.14 -14.37 12.07
C GLU A 191 -14.61 -14.80 11.98
N THR A 192 -15.36 -14.24 11.04
CA THR A 192 -16.74 -14.69 10.76
C THR A 192 -16.76 -16.17 10.34
N MET A 193 -15.91 -16.55 9.38
CA MET A 193 -15.81 -17.93 8.88
C MET A 193 -15.38 -18.88 9.99
N LYS A 194 -14.39 -18.49 10.79
CA LYS A 194 -13.93 -19.26 11.95
C LYS A 194 -15.06 -19.52 12.93
N ASN A 195 -15.86 -18.51 13.28
CA ASN A 195 -17.02 -18.67 14.15
C ASN A 195 -18.07 -19.63 13.56
N THR A 196 -18.34 -19.53 12.25
CA THR A 196 -19.24 -20.47 11.56
C THR A 196 -18.71 -21.90 11.59
N LEU A 197 -17.41 -22.12 11.34
CA LEU A 197 -16.77 -23.43 11.41
C LEU A 197 -16.81 -24.02 12.82
N GLU A 198 -16.59 -23.21 13.86
CA GLU A 198 -16.76 -23.66 15.24
C GLU A 198 -18.22 -24.06 15.53
N GLY A 199 -19.21 -23.35 14.95
CA GLY A 199 -20.61 -23.75 15.01
C GLY A 199 -20.86 -25.11 14.37
N PHE A 200 -20.31 -25.35 13.17
CA PHE A 200 -20.42 -26.65 12.51
C PHE A 200 -19.76 -27.78 13.30
N LYS A 201 -18.60 -27.55 13.93
CA LYS A 201 -17.97 -28.54 14.81
C LYS A 201 -18.86 -28.94 16.00
N ARG A 202 -19.44 -27.96 16.69
CA ARG A 202 -20.39 -28.23 17.79
C ARG A 202 -21.62 -28.99 17.30
N ASN A 203 -22.16 -28.64 16.14
CA ASN A 203 -23.29 -29.35 15.54
C ASN A 203 -22.93 -30.81 15.19
N GLU A 204 -21.74 -31.05 14.63
CA GLU A 204 -21.25 -32.39 14.32
C GLU A 204 -21.13 -33.26 15.59
N GLU A 205 -20.61 -32.70 16.68
CA GLU A 205 -20.52 -33.39 17.99
C GLU A 205 -21.90 -33.78 18.52
N VAL A 206 -22.89 -32.88 18.43
CA VAL A 206 -24.28 -33.17 18.83
C VAL A 206 -24.86 -34.29 17.98
N LEU A 207 -24.72 -34.22 16.65
CA LEU A 207 -25.22 -35.25 15.74
C LEU A 207 -24.57 -36.62 15.99
N LYS A 208 -23.26 -36.66 16.24
CA LYS A 208 -22.54 -37.88 16.62
C LYS A 208 -23.09 -38.47 17.92
N LYS A 209 -23.33 -37.64 18.93
CA LYS A 209 -23.93 -38.07 20.20
C LYS A 209 -25.33 -38.65 19.97
N CYS A 210 -26.19 -37.96 19.21
CA CYS A 210 -27.53 -38.45 18.89
C CYS A 210 -27.49 -39.80 18.14
N ALA A 211 -26.61 -39.96 17.14
CA ALA A 211 -26.45 -41.22 16.43
C ALA A 211 -26.00 -42.36 17.37
N GLN A 212 -25.06 -42.09 18.28
CA GLN A 212 -24.59 -43.05 19.27
C GLN A 212 -25.69 -43.48 20.26
N GLU A 213 -26.53 -42.53 20.69
CA GLU A 213 -27.69 -42.80 21.55
C GLU A 213 -28.71 -43.71 20.86
N TYR A 214 -29.03 -43.44 19.58
CA TYR A 214 -29.91 -44.32 18.79
C TYR A 214 -29.34 -45.73 18.62
N LEU A 215 -28.04 -45.84 18.30
CA LEU A 215 -27.39 -47.15 18.18
C LEU A 215 -27.48 -47.95 19.49
N THR A 216 -27.27 -47.29 20.63
CA THR A 216 -27.36 -47.91 21.95
C THR A 216 -28.78 -48.38 22.24
N ARG A 217 -29.79 -47.56 21.93
CA ARG A 217 -31.21 -47.94 22.10
C ARG A 217 -31.61 -49.12 21.23
N VAL A 218 -31.19 -49.14 19.96
CA VAL A 218 -31.48 -50.25 19.04
C VAL A 218 -30.89 -51.56 19.58
N LYS A 219 -29.63 -51.55 20.04
CA LYS A 219 -29.00 -52.73 20.64
C LYS A 219 -29.74 -53.23 21.89
N GLN A 220 -30.20 -52.31 22.73
CA GLN A 220 -30.95 -52.66 23.94
C GLN A 220 -32.29 -53.32 23.60
N GLU A 221 -33.04 -52.77 22.64
CA GLU A 221 -34.30 -53.36 22.19
C GLU A 221 -34.09 -54.69 21.45
N GLU A 222 -33.01 -54.83 20.68
CA GLU A 222 -32.65 -56.10 20.04
C GLU A 222 -32.36 -57.19 21.08
N GLN A 223 -31.59 -56.89 22.13
CA GLN A 223 -31.33 -57.82 23.23
C GLN A 223 -32.61 -58.18 24.00
N ARG A 224 -33.50 -57.20 24.19
CA ARG A 224 -34.81 -57.41 24.84
C ARG A 224 -35.69 -58.35 24.00
N TYR A 225 -35.73 -58.15 22.68
CA TYR A 225 -36.45 -59.02 21.77
C TYR A 225 -35.89 -60.44 21.78
N GLN A 226 -34.57 -60.62 21.73
CA GLN A 226 -33.93 -61.93 21.78
C GLN A 226 -34.28 -62.69 23.07
N THR A 227 -34.20 -62.02 24.23
CA THR A 227 -34.59 -62.62 25.52
C THR A 227 -36.05 -63.07 25.52
N LEU A 228 -36.95 -62.21 25.02
CA LEU A 228 -38.38 -62.52 24.96
C LEU A 228 -38.68 -63.69 24.00
N LYS A 229 -38.00 -63.71 22.85
CA LYS A 229 -38.11 -64.77 21.85
C LYS A 229 -37.69 -66.11 22.44
N LEU A 230 -36.50 -66.19 23.06
CA LEU A 230 -36.00 -67.41 23.70
C LEU A 230 -36.97 -67.93 24.77
N HIS A 231 -37.46 -67.05 25.65
CA HIS A 231 -38.41 -67.45 26.69
C HIS A 231 -39.76 -67.93 26.11
N ALA A 232 -40.22 -67.37 24.99
CA ALA A 232 -41.43 -67.84 24.31
C ALA A 232 -41.20 -69.22 23.64
N GLU A 233 -40.05 -69.41 22.99
CA GLU A 233 -39.62 -70.69 22.40
C GLU A 233 -39.53 -71.78 23.49
N GLU A 234 -38.87 -71.52 24.61
CA GLU A 234 -38.78 -72.44 25.75
C GLU A 234 -40.16 -72.83 26.32
N LYS A 235 -41.11 -71.89 26.37
CA LYS A 235 -42.48 -72.18 26.83
C LYS A 235 -43.25 -73.04 25.84
N LEU A 236 -43.08 -72.79 24.53
CA LEU A 236 -43.69 -73.61 23.48
C LEU A 236 -43.14 -75.04 23.52
N ASP A 237 -41.82 -75.20 23.68
CA ASP A 237 -41.18 -76.51 23.75
C ASP A 237 -41.68 -77.31 24.96
N LYS A 238 -41.75 -76.69 26.15
CA LYS A 238 -42.32 -77.32 27.35
C LYS A 238 -43.78 -77.76 27.16
N ALA A 239 -44.61 -76.90 26.58
CA ALA A 239 -46.01 -77.26 26.31
C ALA A 239 -46.12 -78.42 25.30
N ASN A 240 -45.25 -78.44 24.28
CA ASN A 240 -45.19 -79.54 23.31
C ASN A 240 -44.73 -80.85 23.97
N GLU A 241 -43.74 -80.80 24.87
CA GLU A 241 -43.29 -81.94 25.67
C GLU A 241 -44.43 -82.47 26.56
N GLU A 242 -45.16 -81.60 27.25
CA GLU A 242 -46.32 -81.97 28.07
C GLU A 242 -47.42 -82.63 27.22
N ILE A 243 -47.73 -82.08 26.04
CA ILE A 243 -48.70 -82.68 25.10
C ILE A 243 -48.22 -84.07 24.64
N ALA A 244 -46.94 -84.22 24.31
CA ALA A 244 -46.38 -85.50 23.90
C ALA A 244 -46.45 -86.54 25.04
N GLN A 245 -46.14 -86.14 26.28
CA GLN A 245 -46.26 -87.00 27.46
C GLN A 245 -47.71 -87.43 27.72
N VAL A 246 -48.67 -86.51 27.66
CA VAL A 246 -50.10 -86.83 27.85
C VAL A 246 -50.59 -87.80 26.77
N ARG A 247 -50.20 -87.58 25.51
CA ARG A 247 -50.55 -88.49 24.40
C ARG A 247 -49.95 -89.88 24.57
N ALA A 248 -48.67 -89.96 24.96
CA ALA A 248 -48.01 -91.24 25.22
C ALA A 248 -48.68 -92.00 26.38
N LYS A 249 -49.00 -91.30 27.47
CA LYS A 249 -49.71 -91.88 28.63
C LYS A 249 -51.09 -92.39 28.23
N ALA A 250 -51.91 -91.57 27.56
CA ALA A 250 -53.23 -91.97 27.09
C ALA A 250 -53.17 -93.17 26.14
N SER A 251 -52.17 -93.24 25.25
CA SER A 251 -51.95 -94.39 24.37
C SER A 251 -51.62 -95.66 25.15
N SER A 252 -50.78 -95.57 26.19
CA SER A 252 -50.43 -96.71 27.05
C SER A 252 -51.64 -97.23 27.85
N GLU A 253 -52.43 -96.32 28.42
CA GLU A 253 -53.65 -96.63 29.16
C GLU A 253 -54.71 -97.26 28.25
N ASN A 254 -54.90 -96.71 27.05
CA ASN A 254 -55.81 -97.29 26.05
C ASN A 254 -55.40 -98.71 25.64
N THR A 255 -54.09 -98.96 25.48
CA THR A 255 -53.58 -100.30 25.18
C THR A 255 -53.85 -101.28 26.32
N ALA A 256 -53.63 -100.86 27.57
CA ALA A 256 -53.91 -101.66 28.77
C ALA A 256 -55.42 -101.96 28.95
N LEU A 257 -56.27 -100.95 28.74
CA LEU A 257 -57.73 -101.11 28.77
C LEU A 257 -58.21 -102.03 27.64
N THR A 258 -57.69 -101.88 26.42
CA THR A 258 -58.03 -102.74 25.28
C THR A 258 -57.66 -104.19 25.56
N ALA A 259 -56.49 -104.45 26.15
CA ALA A 259 -56.08 -105.79 26.56
C ALA A 259 -56.99 -106.37 27.66
N SER A 260 -57.35 -105.55 28.65
CA SER A 260 -58.25 -105.94 29.75
C SER A 260 -59.67 -106.24 29.26
N LEU A 261 -60.20 -105.40 28.36
CA LEU A 261 -61.50 -105.61 27.71
C LEU A 261 -61.51 -106.94 26.94
N ARG A 262 -60.48 -107.22 26.14
CA ARG A 262 -60.36 -108.51 25.43
C ARG A 262 -60.34 -109.71 26.38
N LYS A 263 -59.65 -109.60 27.51
CA LYS A 263 -59.61 -110.66 28.53
C LYS A 263 -61.00 -110.94 29.11
N GLU A 264 -61.75 -109.90 29.48
CA GLU A 264 -63.11 -110.07 30.02
C GLU A 264 -64.11 -110.52 28.94
N GLN A 265 -63.97 -110.07 27.69
CA GLN A 265 -64.74 -110.58 26.54
C GLN A 265 -64.56 -112.09 26.38
N MET A 266 -63.32 -112.59 26.35
CA MET A 266 -63.04 -114.04 26.27
C MET A 266 -63.61 -114.81 27.48
N ARG A 267 -63.57 -114.23 28.68
CA ARG A 267 -64.14 -114.86 29.89
C ARG A 267 -65.66 -114.97 29.78
N ASN A 268 -66.35 -113.92 29.33
CA ASN A 268 -67.80 -113.95 29.11
C ASN A 268 -68.17 -114.98 28.06
N GLU A 269 -67.51 -114.98 26.90
CA GLU A 269 -67.73 -115.98 25.84
C GLU A 269 -67.57 -117.43 26.38
N SER A 270 -66.55 -117.67 27.19
CA SER A 270 -66.34 -118.98 27.84
C SER A 270 -67.46 -119.34 28.82
N LEU A 271 -67.94 -118.38 29.62
CA LEU A 271 -69.04 -118.62 30.57
C LEU A 271 -70.37 -118.82 29.85
N GLU A 272 -70.64 -118.08 28.78
CA GLU A 272 -71.82 -118.26 27.92
C GLU A 272 -71.84 -119.66 27.30
N HIS A 273 -70.70 -120.14 26.78
CA HIS A 273 -70.59 -121.50 26.27
C HIS A 273 -70.83 -122.56 27.35
N ALA A 274 -70.27 -122.37 28.56
CA ALA A 274 -70.50 -123.29 29.68
C ALA A 274 -71.97 -123.30 30.14
N LEU A 275 -72.62 -122.13 30.14
CA LEU A 275 -74.04 -121.99 30.47
C LEU A 275 -74.93 -122.67 29.42
N GLN A 276 -74.62 -122.51 28.13
CA GLN A 276 -75.30 -123.21 27.05
C GLN A 276 -75.17 -124.73 27.19
N GLN A 277 -73.97 -125.23 27.50
CA GLN A 277 -73.74 -126.66 27.75
C GLN A 277 -74.57 -127.16 28.94
N LYS A 278 -74.61 -126.40 30.05
CA LYS A 278 -75.43 -126.77 31.22
C LYS A 278 -76.93 -126.75 30.93
N ASN A 279 -77.41 -125.80 30.15
CA ASN A 279 -78.80 -125.79 29.71
C ASN A 279 -79.14 -127.02 28.86
N GLN A 280 -78.25 -127.41 27.94
CA GLN A 280 -78.41 -128.63 27.14
C GLN A 280 -78.46 -129.89 28.03
N GLU A 281 -77.56 -130.00 29.01
CA GLU A 281 -77.58 -131.10 29.99
C GLU A 281 -78.90 -131.15 30.79
N ILE A 282 -79.42 -129.98 31.22
CA ILE A 282 -80.71 -129.90 31.92
C ILE A 282 -81.86 -130.32 31.01
N GLU A 283 -81.87 -129.88 29.75
CA GLU A 283 -82.86 -130.30 28.76
C GLU A 283 -82.83 -131.82 28.52
N GLU A 284 -81.64 -132.42 28.43
CA GLU A 284 -81.46 -133.87 28.32
C GLU A 284 -81.95 -134.62 29.57
N LEU A 285 -81.58 -134.14 30.76
CA LEU A 285 -82.07 -134.72 32.02
C LEU A 285 -83.59 -134.61 32.15
N THR A 286 -84.17 -133.48 31.75
CA THR A 286 -85.62 -133.26 31.76
C THR A 286 -86.31 -134.24 30.80
N LYS A 287 -85.77 -134.44 29.58
CA LYS A 287 -86.26 -135.44 28.64
C LYS A 287 -86.24 -136.85 29.24
N ILE A 288 -85.15 -137.26 29.90
CA ILE A 288 -85.05 -138.57 30.56
C ILE A 288 -86.09 -138.70 31.68
N CYS A 289 -86.27 -137.65 32.50
CA CYS A 289 -87.30 -137.62 33.55
C CYS A 289 -88.71 -137.73 32.96
N ASP A 290 -89.03 -136.99 31.90
CA ASP A 290 -90.32 -137.05 31.20
C ASP A 290 -90.57 -138.44 30.58
N GLU A 291 -89.53 -139.06 30.00
CA GLU A 291 -89.57 -140.44 29.50
C GLU A 291 -89.86 -141.46 30.62
N LEU A 292 -89.26 -141.26 31.80
CA LEU A 292 -89.52 -142.07 32.99
C LEU A 292 -90.96 -141.90 33.50
N ILE A 293 -91.45 -140.66 33.60
CA ILE A 293 -92.84 -140.36 33.97
C ILE A 293 -93.81 -141.01 32.98
N ALA A 294 -93.55 -140.90 31.67
CA ALA A 294 -94.36 -141.53 30.63
C ALA A 294 -94.35 -143.08 30.70
N LYS A 295 -93.25 -143.70 31.17
CA LYS A 295 -93.19 -145.15 31.45
C LYS A 295 -93.96 -145.54 32.71
N MET A 296 -93.90 -144.74 33.78
CA MET A 296 -94.63 -144.98 35.03
C MET A 296 -96.14 -144.71 34.92
N GLY A 297 -96.55 -143.76 34.07
CA GLY A 297 -97.96 -143.47 33.77
C GLY A 297 -98.65 -144.48 32.83
N LYS A 298 -97.94 -145.52 32.38
CA LYS A 298 -98.46 -146.63 31.58
C LYS A 298 -98.56 -147.95 32.37
N ILE A 299 -98.44 -147.89 33.69
CA ILE A 299 -98.68 -149.03 34.58
C ILE A 299 -100.15 -148.95 35.04
N ASP A 300 -101.04 -149.45 34.18
CA ASP A 300 -102.34 -150.05 34.50
C ASP A 300 -102.37 -151.44 33.83
#